data_AF-A0A6I9P1Z8-F1
#
_entry.id   AF-A0A6I9P1Z8-F1
#
_cell.length_a   1.000
_cell.length_b   1.000
_cell.length_c   1.000
_cell.angle_alpha   90.00
_cell.angle_beta   90.00
_cell.angle_gamma   90.00
#
_symmetry.space_group_name_H-M   'P 1'
#
loop_
_entity.id
_entity.type
_entity.pdbx_description
1 polymer ?
#
loop_
_entity_poly.entity_id
_entity_poly.type
_entity_poly.pdbx_seq_one_letter_code
_entity_poly.pdbx_strand_id
1 'polypeptide(L)'
;MLWNPLEAPSTPGSYYPGSAVPRGKQPLRKDAPHNLPSPIYPRRPPADPTDIEDYINDGLEAADNDPNVPPYDTALIYDYEGEGSLAGSLSSIASGSSDGDQDYDYLNDWGPRFKKLANMYDPR
;
A
#
# COMPACT_ATOMS: atom_id res chain seq x y z
N MET A 1 -19.21 -10.10 -35.29
CA MET A 1 -20.22 -9.78 -34.26
C MET A 1 -19.72 -8.55 -33.53
N LEU A 2 -20.33 -7.38 -33.77
CA LEU A 2 -19.97 -6.13 -33.10
C LEU A 2 -20.64 -6.09 -31.73
N TRP A 3 -19.89 -5.64 -30.72
CA TRP A 3 -20.34 -5.53 -29.33
C TRP A 3 -21.38 -4.40 -29.22
N ASN A 4 -22.56 -4.67 -28.64
CA ASN A 4 -23.62 -3.69 -28.47
C ASN A 4 -23.49 -2.98 -27.11
N PRO A 5 -23.30 -1.65 -27.07
CA PRO A 5 -23.10 -0.90 -25.82
C PRO A 5 -24.34 -0.79 -24.92
N LEU A 6 -25.51 -1.26 -25.38
CA LEU A 6 -26.76 -1.31 -24.61
C LEU A 6 -26.91 -2.59 -23.76
N GLU A 7 -26.01 -3.56 -23.91
CA GLU A 7 -25.96 -4.79 -23.09
C GLU A 7 -24.95 -4.70 -21.93
N ALA A 8 -24.37 -3.53 -21.68
CA ALA A 8 -23.49 -3.34 -20.52
C ALA A 8 -24.29 -3.50 -19.22
N PRO A 9 -23.82 -4.31 -18.25
CA PRO A 9 -24.50 -4.44 -16.96
C PRO A 9 -24.57 -3.07 -16.28
N SER A 10 -25.77 -2.68 -15.86
CA SER A 10 -26.02 -1.44 -15.13
C SER A 10 -25.06 -1.34 -13.95
N THR A 11 -24.23 -0.30 -13.93
CA THR A 11 -23.32 -0.01 -12.83
C THR A 11 -24.11 0.04 -11.52
N PRO A 12 -23.75 -0.74 -10.48
CA PRO A 12 -24.41 -0.60 -9.19
C PRO A 12 -24.22 0.84 -8.71
N GLY A 13 -25.34 1.47 -8.36
CA GLY A 13 -25.45 2.90 -8.14
C GLY A 13 -24.37 3.45 -7.22
N SER A 14 -23.94 4.67 -7.51
CA SER A 14 -23.05 5.46 -6.67
C SER A 14 -23.71 5.68 -5.30
N TYR A 15 -23.44 4.78 -4.36
CA TYR A 15 -23.60 5.06 -2.95
C TYR A 15 -22.59 6.15 -2.61
N TYR A 16 -23.02 7.40 -2.60
CA TYR A 16 -22.31 8.45 -1.90
C TYR A 16 -22.71 8.35 -0.41
N PRO A 17 -21.87 7.79 0.49
CA PRO A 17 -22.06 8.06 1.90
C PRO A 17 -21.73 9.54 2.12
N GLY A 18 -22.57 10.20 2.91
CA GLY A 18 -22.51 11.64 3.14
C GLY A 18 -21.13 12.14 3.59
N SER A 19 -20.79 13.32 3.09
CA SER A 19 -20.02 14.37 3.76
C SER A 19 -19.05 13.94 4.87
N ALA A 20 -17.87 13.46 4.47
CA ALA A 20 -16.57 13.82 5.07
C ALA A 20 -15.45 13.08 4.32
N VAL A 21 -15.26 13.32 3.03
CA VAL A 21 -13.92 13.05 2.47
C VAL A 21 -13.08 14.23 2.96
N PRO A 22 -12.09 14.04 3.84
CA PRO A 22 -11.17 15.13 4.14
C PRO A 22 -10.64 15.61 2.78
N ARG A 23 -10.56 16.94 2.59
CA ARG A 23 -9.80 17.53 1.48
C ARG A 23 -8.33 17.14 1.69
N GLY A 24 -7.99 15.88 1.46
CA GLY A 24 -6.63 15.45 1.23
C GLY A 24 -6.14 16.33 0.10
N LYS A 25 -5.04 17.05 0.34
CA LYS A 25 -4.37 17.78 -0.73
C LYS A 25 -4.14 16.76 -1.83
N GLN A 26 -4.59 17.04 -3.06
CA GLN A 26 -4.29 16.16 -4.18
C GLN A 26 -2.79 15.84 -4.16
N PRO A 27 -2.38 14.57 -4.29
CA PRO A 27 -0.96 14.22 -4.29
C PRO A 27 -0.20 15.14 -5.24
N LEU A 28 0.84 15.80 -4.72
CA LEU A 28 1.67 16.70 -5.51
C LEU A 28 2.36 15.87 -6.59
N ARG A 29 1.95 16.04 -7.84
CA ARG A 29 2.60 15.43 -9.00
C ARG A 29 3.97 16.10 -9.19
N LYS A 30 5.03 15.30 -9.19
CA LYS A 30 6.37 15.73 -9.62
C LYS A 30 6.61 15.14 -11.01
N ASP A 31 6.70 16.00 -12.00
CA ASP A 31 6.85 15.59 -13.40
C ASP A 31 8.33 15.71 -13.85
N ALA A 32 8.71 14.79 -14.75
CA ALA A 32 9.97 14.67 -15.50
C ALA A 32 11.27 14.36 -14.71
N PRO A 33 11.94 13.22 -14.97
CA PRO A 33 13.31 13.01 -14.51
C PRO A 33 14.27 13.92 -15.30
N HIS A 34 14.90 14.88 -14.62
CA HIS A 34 15.80 15.85 -15.25
C HIS A 34 17.20 15.29 -15.59
N ASN A 35 17.39 13.97 -15.55
CA ASN A 35 18.71 13.33 -15.53
C ASN A 35 18.97 12.33 -16.67
N LEU A 36 18.10 12.23 -17.68
CA LEU A 36 18.35 11.35 -18.82
C LEU A 36 19.30 12.03 -19.82
N PRO A 37 20.28 11.30 -20.39
CA PRO A 37 21.13 11.85 -21.42
C PRO A 37 20.29 12.23 -22.65
N SER A 38 20.52 13.40 -23.22
CA SER A 38 19.90 13.80 -24.48
C SER A 38 20.46 12.96 -25.64
N PRO A 39 19.65 12.66 -26.67
CA PRO A 39 20.11 11.95 -27.86
C PRO A 39 21.23 12.70 -28.56
N ILE A 40 22.11 11.94 -29.21
CA ILE A 40 23.19 12.49 -30.04
C ILE A 40 22.60 12.73 -31.42
N TYR A 41 22.22 13.97 -31.69
CA TYR A 41 21.82 14.40 -33.02
C TYR A 41 23.05 14.57 -33.92
N PRO A 42 22.92 14.30 -35.24
CA PRO A 42 23.96 14.62 -36.21
C PRO A 42 24.24 16.14 -36.18
N ARG A 43 25.42 16.52 -35.68
CA ARG A 43 25.83 17.92 -35.47
C ARG A 43 26.47 18.55 -36.71
N ARG A 44 26.79 17.74 -37.72
CA ARG A 44 27.50 18.18 -38.92
C ARG A 44 26.53 18.18 -40.11
N PRO A 45 26.37 19.30 -40.81
CA PRO A 45 25.60 19.34 -42.04
C PRO A 45 26.15 18.32 -43.06
N PRO A 46 25.28 17.78 -43.95
CA PRO A 46 25.70 16.93 -45.06
C PRO A 46 26.84 17.60 -45.85
N ALA A 47 27.88 16.84 -46.20
CA ALA A 47 29.01 17.37 -46.95
C ALA A 47 28.68 17.52 -48.45
N ASP A 48 27.86 16.62 -48.98
CA ASP A 48 27.29 16.65 -50.33
C ASP A 48 25.74 16.70 -50.24
N PRO A 49 25.04 17.45 -51.12
CA PRO A 49 23.59 17.36 -51.26
C PRO A 49 23.03 15.93 -51.44
N THR A 50 23.82 14.94 -51.88
CA THR A 50 23.39 13.53 -51.90
C THR A 50 23.30 12.89 -50.52
N ASP A 51 23.99 13.42 -49.51
CA ASP A 51 24.06 12.85 -48.15
C ASP A 51 22.91 13.35 -47.26
N ILE A 52 21.99 14.16 -47.81
CA ILE A 52 20.90 14.77 -47.05
C ILE A 52 19.87 13.76 -46.57
N GLU A 53 19.66 12.68 -47.33
CA GLU A 53 18.74 11.60 -46.95
C GLU A 53 19.24 10.90 -45.69
N ASP A 54 20.52 10.53 -45.65
CA ASP A 54 21.16 9.90 -44.49
C ASP A 54 21.15 10.83 -43.27
N TYR A 55 21.46 12.12 -43.46
CA TYR A 55 21.42 13.10 -42.37
C TYR A 55 20.02 13.24 -41.74
N ILE A 56 18.96 13.22 -42.56
CA ILE A 56 17.57 13.28 -42.07
C ILE A 56 17.20 11.97 -41.37
N ASN A 57 17.57 10.82 -41.94
CA ASN A 57 17.30 9.50 -41.35
C ASN A 57 17.99 9.35 -39.99
N ASP A 58 19.27 9.73 -39.87
CA ASP A 58 20.03 9.72 -38.62
C ASP A 58 19.39 10.63 -37.56
N GLY A 59 18.95 11.83 -37.98
CA GLY A 59 18.27 12.77 -37.10
C GLY A 59 16.90 12.28 -36.63
N LEU A 60 16.16 11.60 -37.51
CA LEU A 60 14.86 10.99 -37.20
C LEU A 60 15.01 9.83 -36.22
N GLU A 61 15.96 8.92 -36.47
CA GLU A 61 16.24 7.81 -35.55
C GLU A 61 16.64 8.32 -34.16
N ALA A 62 17.45 9.38 -34.07
CA ALA A 62 17.82 10.01 -32.81
C ALA A 62 16.62 10.64 -32.07
N ALA A 63 15.66 11.22 -32.80
CA ALA A 63 14.47 11.83 -32.23
C ALA A 63 13.44 10.79 -31.75
N ASP A 64 13.20 9.74 -32.55
CA ASP A 64 12.23 8.70 -32.24
C ASP A 64 12.64 7.86 -31.02
N ASN A 65 13.94 7.74 -30.77
CA ASN A 65 14.50 7.02 -29.62
C ASN A 65 14.83 7.94 -28.43
N ASP A 66 14.37 9.20 -28.42
CA ASP A 66 14.65 10.14 -27.32
C ASP A 66 13.93 9.76 -26.03
N PRO A 67 14.65 9.35 -24.96
CA PRO A 67 14.02 8.94 -23.70
C PRO A 67 13.49 10.13 -22.88
N ASN A 68 13.78 11.37 -23.30
CA ASN A 68 13.26 12.59 -22.68
C ASN A 68 11.89 12.97 -23.25
N VAL A 69 11.37 12.24 -24.23
CA VAL A 69 10.05 12.53 -24.80
C VAL A 69 8.95 11.94 -23.90
N PRO A 70 7.87 12.68 -23.61
CA PRO A 70 6.76 12.22 -22.79
C PRO A 70 6.09 10.92 -23.30
N PRO A 71 5.38 10.16 -22.44
CA PRO A 71 4.93 10.51 -21.10
C PRO A 71 5.97 10.21 -20.01
N TYR A 72 6.19 11.18 -19.12
CA TYR A 72 7.03 10.96 -17.95
C TYR A 72 6.31 10.13 -16.89
N ASP A 73 7.08 9.34 -16.13
CA ASP A 73 6.56 8.69 -14.93
C ASP A 73 6.12 9.75 -13.90
N THR A 74 5.00 9.47 -13.23
CA THR A 74 4.50 10.32 -12.14
C THR A 74 4.54 9.56 -10.84
N ALA A 75 5.13 10.15 -9.80
CA ALA A 75 5.08 9.61 -8.45
C ALA A 75 3.83 10.12 -7.73
N LEU A 76 3.01 9.21 -7.19
CA LEU A 76 1.90 9.55 -6.31
C LEU A 76 2.37 9.44 -4.86
N ILE A 77 2.29 10.54 -4.13
CA ILE A 77 2.64 10.60 -2.71
C ILE A 77 1.37 10.33 -1.90
N TYR A 78 1.41 9.27 -1.09
CA TYR A 78 0.34 8.91 -0.17
C TYR A 78 0.80 9.20 1.26
N ASP A 79 0.08 10.07 1.96
CA ASP A 79 0.37 10.52 3.31
C ASP A 79 -0.84 10.38 4.26
N TYR A 80 -1.86 9.62 3.84
CA TYR A 80 -3.04 9.41 4.65
C TYR A 80 -2.78 8.44 5.81
N GLU A 81 -2.78 8.98 7.03
CA GLU A 81 -2.51 8.24 8.27
C GLU A 81 -3.75 7.52 8.84
N GLY A 82 -4.95 7.86 8.35
CA GLY A 82 -6.22 7.43 8.95
C GLY A 82 -6.82 8.51 9.86
N GLU A 83 -8.01 8.23 10.40
CA GLU A 83 -8.78 9.21 11.20
C GLU A 83 -8.55 9.08 12.71
N GLY A 84 -7.59 8.27 13.14
CA GLY A 84 -7.30 8.06 14.56
C GLY A 84 -8.45 7.38 15.32
N SER A 85 -9.11 6.40 14.69
CA SER A 85 -10.22 5.67 15.31
C SER A 85 -9.78 4.97 16.60
N LEU A 86 -10.61 5.08 17.64
CA LEU A 86 -10.41 4.32 18.87
C LEU A 86 -10.47 2.82 18.56
N ALA A 87 -9.48 2.07 19.04
CA ALA A 87 -9.53 0.62 18.97
C ALA A 87 -10.77 0.12 19.73
N GLY A 88 -11.51 -0.81 19.14
CA GLY A 88 -12.63 -1.47 19.82
C GLY A 88 -12.18 -2.18 21.10
N SER A 89 -13.14 -2.69 21.87
CA SER A 89 -12.84 -3.41 23.11
C SER A 89 -11.94 -4.62 22.85
N LEU A 90 -10.78 -4.65 23.50
CA LEU A 90 -9.87 -5.79 23.48
C LEU A 90 -10.23 -6.75 24.62
N SER A 91 -10.08 -8.05 24.38
CA SER A 91 -10.22 -9.06 25.44
C SER A 91 -9.18 -8.84 26.53
N SER A 92 -9.58 -9.02 27.78
CA SER A 92 -8.64 -8.95 28.91
C SER A 92 -7.69 -10.15 28.87
N ILE A 93 -6.42 -9.93 29.22
CA ILE A 93 -5.42 -11.00 29.29
C ILE A 93 -5.84 -12.10 30.29
N ALA A 94 -6.53 -11.71 31.36
CA ALA A 94 -7.06 -12.63 32.37
C ALA A 94 -8.24 -13.49 31.89
N SER A 95 -8.84 -13.20 30.72
CA SER A 95 -9.96 -14.01 30.21
C SER A 95 -9.55 -15.42 29.77
N GLY A 96 -8.23 -15.68 29.63
CA GLY A 96 -7.69 -16.99 29.28
C GLY A 96 -7.21 -17.83 30.47
N SER A 97 -7.11 -17.26 31.69
CA SER A 97 -6.97 -18.09 32.89
C SER A 97 -8.36 -18.64 33.17
N SER A 98 -8.65 -19.85 32.69
CA SER A 98 -9.83 -20.55 33.19
C SER A 98 -9.71 -20.60 34.71
N ASP A 99 -10.83 -20.48 35.41
CA ASP A 99 -10.95 -20.90 36.80
C ASP A 99 -10.58 -22.39 36.79
N GLY A 100 -9.27 -22.66 36.91
CA GLY A 100 -8.74 -24.01 36.91
C GLY A 100 -9.40 -24.74 38.07
N ASP A 101 -9.62 -26.04 37.87
CA ASP A 101 -10.24 -26.90 38.88
C ASP A 101 -9.66 -26.56 40.25
N GLN A 102 -10.53 -26.19 41.19
CA GLN A 102 -10.19 -25.70 42.53
C GLN A 102 -9.67 -26.83 43.43
N ASP A 103 -8.76 -27.64 42.90
CA ASP A 103 -8.15 -28.80 43.52
C ASP A 103 -6.88 -28.34 44.24
N TYR A 104 -6.92 -28.37 45.57
CA TYR A 104 -5.84 -27.87 46.43
C TYR A 104 -5.05 -29.00 47.13
N ASP A 105 -5.09 -30.22 46.60
CA ASP A 105 -4.46 -31.40 47.20
C ASP A 105 -2.96 -31.22 47.48
N TYR A 106 -2.27 -30.41 46.66
CA TYR A 106 -0.87 -30.05 46.84
C TYR A 106 -0.55 -29.31 48.15
N LEU A 107 -1.56 -28.74 48.84
CA LEU A 107 -1.38 -28.12 50.15
C LEU A 107 -0.96 -29.13 51.22
N ASN A 108 -1.32 -30.40 51.06
CA ASN A 108 -0.92 -31.48 51.97
C ASN A 108 0.60 -31.69 52.00
N ASP A 109 1.26 -31.45 50.86
CA ASP A 109 2.69 -31.71 50.68
C ASP A 109 3.58 -30.50 51.02
N TRP A 110 3.02 -29.30 51.24
CA TRP A 110 3.78 -28.08 51.55
C TRP A 110 4.30 -28.01 53.00
N GLY A 111 3.93 -28.98 53.83
CA GLY A 111 4.43 -29.14 55.19
C GLY A 111 3.62 -28.42 56.28
N PRO A 112 4.07 -28.47 57.55
CA PRO A 112 3.22 -28.21 58.72
C PRO A 112 2.70 -26.77 58.82
N ARG A 113 3.37 -25.80 58.18
CA ARG A 113 2.91 -24.40 58.13
C ARG A 113 1.62 -24.23 57.33
N PHE A 114 1.34 -25.13 56.38
CA PHE A 114 0.18 -25.07 55.50
C PHE A 114 -0.96 -26.02 55.93
N LYS A 115 -0.79 -26.77 57.03
CA LYS A 115 -1.79 -27.73 57.53
C LYS A 115 -3.18 -27.14 57.74
N LYS A 116 -3.26 -25.90 58.21
CA LYS A 116 -4.56 -25.21 58.37
C LYS A 116 -5.24 -24.96 57.03
N LEU A 117 -4.49 -24.60 55.99
CA LEU A 117 -5.01 -24.40 54.64
C LEU A 117 -5.41 -25.74 54.03
N ALA A 118 -4.57 -26.77 54.13
CA ALA A 118 -4.89 -28.13 53.67
C ALA A 118 -6.22 -28.62 54.28
N ASN A 119 -6.39 -28.51 55.60
CA ASN A 119 -7.64 -28.90 56.27
C ASN A 119 -8.88 -28.08 55.85
N MET A 120 -8.72 -26.85 55.36
CA MET A 120 -9.85 -26.00 54.94
C MET A 120 -10.32 -26.31 53.51
N TYR A 121 -9.40 -26.78 52.65
CA TYR A 121 -9.67 -27.06 51.25
C TYR A 121 -9.68 -28.57 50.92
N ASP A 122 -9.60 -29.42 51.94
CA ASP A 122 -9.74 -30.87 51.80
C ASP A 122 -11.17 -31.20 51.31
N PRO A 123 -11.34 -32.08 50.31
CA PRO A 123 -12.66 -32.56 49.91
C PRO A 123 -13.36 -33.21 51.12
N ARG A 124 -14.63 -32.86 51.35
CA ARG A 124 -15.43 -33.44 52.45
C ARG A 124 -15.67 -34.93 52.29
#